data_AF-A0A7J4NU27-F1
#
_entry.id   AF-A0A7J4NU27-F1
#
_cell.length_a   1.000
_cell.length_b   1.000
_cell.length_c   1.000
_cell.angle_alpha   90.00
_cell.angle_beta   90.00
_cell.angle_gamma   90.00
#
_symmetry.space_group_name_H-M   'P 1'
#
loop_
_entity.id
_entity.type
_entity.pdbx_description
1 polymer ?
#
loop_
_entity_poly.entity_id
_entity_poly.type
_entity_poly.pdbx_seq_one_letter_code
_entity_poly.pdbx_strand_id
1 'polypeptide(L)' 'MSVILNKEQIKRYSRNIMLPEVGKKGQQKLLDSKVLCIGAGGLGSPVIQYLAASGVGTLGIVDDD' A
#
# COMPACT_ATOMS: atom_id res chain seq x y z
N MET A 1 -16.41 12.67 -0.56
CA MET A 1 -16.13 11.22 -0.58
C MET A 1 -16.15 10.67 0.83
N SER A 2 -16.96 9.66 1.10
CA SER A 2 -16.87 8.87 2.34
C SER A 2 -15.63 7.98 2.26
N VAL A 3 -14.86 7.89 3.34
CA VAL A 3 -13.73 6.95 3.46
C VAL A 3 -14.28 5.62 3.96
N ILE A 4 -14.13 4.55 3.19
CA ILE A 4 -14.76 3.25 3.47
C ILE A 4 -13.67 2.18 3.64
N LEU A 5 -13.19 2.04 4.87
CA LEU A 5 -12.32 0.94 5.27
C LEU A 5 -13.16 -0.13 5.96
N ASN A 6 -12.99 -1.39 5.56
CA ASN A 6 -13.60 -2.51 6.28
C ASN A 6 -12.87 -2.79 7.61
N LYS A 7 -13.47 -3.61 8.48
CA LYS A 7 -12.92 -3.91 9.82
C LYS A 7 -11.51 -4.50 9.75
N GLU A 8 -11.25 -5.40 8.81
CA GLU A 8 -9.94 -6.03 8.64
C GLU A 8 -8.88 -5.05 8.16
N GLN A 9 -9.23 -4.14 7.24
CA GLN A 9 -8.35 -3.07 6.78
C GLN A 9 -8.01 -2.10 7.93
N ILE A 10 -9.00 -1.72 8.74
CA ILE A 10 -8.77 -0.86 9.92
C ILE A 10 -7.82 -1.57 10.90
N LYS A 11 -8.03 -2.86 11.16
CA LYS A 11 -7.17 -3.65 12.05
C LYS A 11 -5.74 -3.73 11.51
N ARG A 12 -5.57 -4.12 10.23
CA ARG A 12 -4.27 -4.28 9.57
C ARG A 12 -3.49 -2.97 9.49
N TYR A 13 -4.14 -1.88 9.11
CA TYR A 13 -3.51 -0.58 8.86
C TYR A 13 -3.64 0.41 10.03
N SER A 14 -4.04 -0.06 11.21
CA SER A 14 -4.26 0.79 12.40
C SER A 14 -3.07 1.70 12.70
N ARG A 15 -1.84 1.18 12.64
CA ARG A 15 -0.60 1.96 12.83
C ARG A 15 -0.36 3.01 11.76
N ASN A 16 -0.62 2.69 10.49
CA ASN A 16 -0.50 3.64 9.39
C ASN A 16 -1.53 4.76 9.52
N ILE A 17 -2.78 4.42 9.88
CA ILE A 17 -3.88 5.36 10.07
C ILE A 17 -3.61 6.34 11.23
N MET A 18 -2.87 5.92 12.26
CA MET A 18 -2.52 6.78 13.40
C MET A 18 -1.52 7.89 13.04
N LEU A 19 -0.79 7.76 11.93
CA LEU A 19 0.12 8.82 11.47
C LEU A 19 -0.70 10.04 11.00
N PRO A 20 -0.44 11.25 11.55
CA PRO A 20 -1.20 12.47 11.22
C PRO A 20 -1.28 12.76 9.72
N GLU A 21 -0.21 12.47 8.98
CA GLU A 21 -0.06 12.75 7.55
C GLU A 21 -0.81 11.74 6.68
N VAL A 22 -1.09 10.54 7.21
CA VAL A 22 -1.79 9.46 6.50
C VAL A 22 -3.27 9.51 6.84
N GLY A 23 -3.63 9.27 8.10
CA GLY A 23 -5.03 9.15 8.52
C GLY A 23 -5.83 8.09 7.74
N LYS A 24 -7.15 8.05 7.98
CA LYS A 24 -8.04 7.15 7.21
C LYS A 24 -8.05 7.49 5.72
N LYS A 25 -8.00 8.79 5.39
CA LYS A 25 -8.06 9.28 4.00
C LYS A 25 -6.83 8.87 3.21
N GLY A 26 -5.63 8.98 3.79
CA GLY A 26 -4.39 8.52 3.15
C GLY A 26 -4.36 7.01 3.01
N GLN A 27 -4.81 6.26 4.02
CA GLN A 27 -4.90 4.80 3.90
C GLN A 27 -5.85 4.35 2.79
N GLN A 28 -7.02 5.01 2.65
CA GLN A 28 -7.91 4.76 1.52
C GLN A 28 -7.25 5.07 0.18
N LYS A 29 -6.52 6.19 0.07
CA LYS A 29 -5.78 6.52 -1.15
C LYS A 29 -4.75 5.44 -1.52
N LEU A 30 -4.06 4.86 -0.54
CA LEU A 30 -3.13 3.75 -0.79
C LEU A 30 -3.89 2.52 -1.31
N LEU A 31 -5.00 2.15 -0.66
CA LEU A 31 -5.83 1.03 -1.08
C LEU A 31 -6.48 1.22 -2.46
N ASP A 32 -6.71 2.45 -2.89
CA ASP A 32 -7.25 2.76 -4.22
C ASP A 32 -6.13 2.90 -5.28
N SER A 33 -4.86 2.94 -4.85
CA SER A 33 -3.72 3.19 -5.74
C SER A 33 -3.30 1.95 -6.53
N LYS A 34 -2.71 2.21 -7.71
CA LYS A 34 -2.11 1.20 -8.58
C LYS A 34 -0.67 1.59 -8.86
N VAL A 35 0.26 0.70 -8.56
CA VAL A 35 1.70 0.93 -8.74
C VAL A 35 2.28 -0.20 -9.58
N LEU A 36 3.12 0.14 -10.55
CA LEU A 36 3.91 -0.82 -11.31
C LEU A 36 5.37 -0.72 -10.85
N CYS A 37 5.94 -1.83 -10.40
CA CYS A 37 7.36 -1.95 -10.08
C CYS A 37 8.05 -2.73 -11.20
N ILE A 38 9.12 -2.16 -11.77
CA ILE A 38 9.92 -2.79 -12.82
C ILE A 38 11.26 -3.16 -12.20
N GLY A 39 11.58 -4.45 -12.22
CA GLY A 39 12.65 -5.07 -11.45
C GLY A 39 12.19 -5.45 -10.04
N ALA A 40 12.40 -6.71 -9.69
CA ALA A 40 12.21 -7.34 -8.38
C ALA A 40 13.54 -7.84 -7.78
N GLY A 41 14.69 -7.39 -8.30
CA GLY A 41 16.02 -7.61 -7.72
C GLY A 41 16.29 -6.82 -6.43
N GLY A 42 17.56 -6.50 -6.15
CA GLY A 42 18.00 -5.95 -4.85
C GLY A 42 17.33 -4.63 -4.41
N LEU A 43 16.85 -3.83 -5.36
CA LEU A 43 16.09 -2.60 -5.08
C LEU A 43 14.57 -2.83 -5.10
N GLY A 44 14.09 -3.62 -6.07
CA GLY A 44 12.67 -3.88 -6.26
C GLY A 44 12.07 -4.67 -5.11
N SER A 45 12.75 -5.72 -4.67
CA SER A 45 12.31 -6.59 -3.57
C SER A 45 11.91 -5.83 -2.29
N PRO A 46 12.77 -4.98 -1.69
CA PRO A 46 12.35 -4.22 -0.49
C PRO A 46 11.25 -3.20 -0.80
N VAL A 47 11.27 -2.53 -1.95
CA VAL A 47 10.23 -1.58 -2.34
C VAL A 47 8.86 -2.26 -2.42
N ILE A 48 8.78 -3.41 -3.11
CA ILE A 48 7.58 -4.23 -3.24
C ILE A 48 7.04 -4.62 -1.87
N GLN A 49 7.92 -5.06 -0.95
CA GLN A 49 7.52 -5.43 0.41
C GLN A 49 6.87 -4.25 1.15
N TYR A 50 7.47 -3.06 1.10
CA TYR A 50 6.91 -1.87 1.78
C TYR A 50 5.63 -1.36 1.11
N LEU A 51 5.52 -1.39 -0.22
CA LEU A 51 4.30 -1.03 -0.94
C LEU A 51 3.15 -1.97 -0.58
N ALA A 52 3.40 -3.28 -0.56
CA ALA A 52 2.40 -4.27 -0.15
C ALA A 52 2.01 -4.11 1.33
N ALA A 53 2.98 -3.91 2.22
CA ALA A 53 2.75 -3.73 3.65
C ALA A 53 1.97 -2.44 3.97
N SER A 54 2.26 -1.36 3.24
CA SER A 54 1.56 -0.07 3.40
C SER A 54 0.12 -0.08 2.90
N GLY A 55 -0.23 -1.08 2.07
CA GLY A 55 -1.59 -1.29 1.59
C GLY A 55 -1.87 -0.64 0.24
N VAL A 56 -0.89 -0.63 -0.67
CA VAL A 56 -1.15 -0.34 -2.09
C VAL A 56 -2.16 -1.36 -2.64
N GLY A 57 -3.23 -0.86 -3.26
CA GLY A 57 -4.37 -1.68 -3.70
C GLY A 57 -4.07 -2.63 -4.85
N THR A 58 -3.28 -2.16 -5.82
CA THR A 58 -2.82 -2.98 -6.95
C THR A 58 -1.33 -2.77 -7.13
N LEU A 59 -0.56 -3.85 -7.02
CA LEU A 59 0.87 -3.84 -7.27
C LEU A 59 1.17 -4.75 -8.46
N GLY A 60 1.50 -4.15 -9.60
CA GLY A 60 2.08 -4.87 -10.74
C GLY A 60 3.58 -4.98 -10.55
N ILE A 61 4.14 -6.14 -10.88
CA ILE A 61 5.58 -6.39 -10.82
C ILE A 61 5.98 -6.96 -12.20
N VAL A 62 7.00 -6.38 -12.81
CA VAL A 62 7.60 -6.85 -14.05
C VAL A 62 9.07 -7.12 -13.75
N ASP A 63 9.50 -8.34 -14.00
CA ASP A 63 10.89 -8.77 -13.94
C ASP A 63 11.14 -9.69 -15.14
N ASP A 64 12.34 -9.68 -15.67
CA ASP A 64 12.79 -10.50 -16.80
C ASP A 64 13.74 -11.64 -16.39
N ASP A 65 14.15 -11.68 -15.11
CA ASP A 65 14.86 -12.81 -14.48
C ASP A 65 13.93 -13.99 -14.11
#